data_AF-A0A9E5TQ80-F1
#
_entry.id   AF-A0A9E5TQ80-F1
#
_cell.length_a   1.000
_cell.length_b   1.000
_cell.length_c   1.000
_cell.angle_alpha   90.00
_cell.angle_beta   90.00
_cell.angle_gamma   90.00
#
_symmetry.space_group_name_H-M   'P 1'
#
loop_
_entity.id
_entity.type
_entity.pdbx_description
1 polymer ?
#
loop_
_entity_poly.entity_id
_entity_poly.type
_entity_poly.pdbx_seq_one_letter_code
_entity_poly.pdbx_strand_id
1 'polypeptide(L)' 'MAKNVLFAILLVLVLVFVIQNTQVVEVRLLIWKVSMSRALMLLGTFLVGMIAGWLARRPRHIG' A
#
# COMPACT_ATOMS: atom_id res chain seq x y z
N MET A 1 -10.50 -21.12 22.66
CA MET A 1 -11.66 -20.66 21.85
C MET A 1 -11.61 -19.18 21.51
N ALA A 2 -11.50 -18.26 22.48
CA ALA A 2 -11.52 -16.81 22.23
C ALA A 2 -10.51 -16.30 21.17
N LYS A 3 -9.29 -16.86 21.14
CA LYS A 3 -8.26 -16.50 20.14
C LYS A 3 -8.70 -16.79 18.71
N ASN A 4 -9.39 -17.90 18.47
CA ASN A 4 -9.84 -18.31 17.13
C ASN A 4 -11.01 -17.44 16.67
N VAL A 5 -11.89 -17.07 17.59
CA VAL A 5 -13.00 -16.13 17.33
C VAL A 5 -12.45 -14.74 17.00
N LEU A 6 -11.49 -14.25 17.79
CA LEU A 6 -10.82 -12.98 17.51
C LEU A 6 -10.14 -12.99 16.13
N PHE A 7 -9.47 -14.08 15.79
CA PHE A 7 -8.82 -14.23 14.48
C PHE A 7 -9.84 -14.21 13.33
N ALA A 8 -10.97 -14.90 13.48
CA ALA A 8 -12.06 -14.89 12.49
C ALA A 8 -12.66 -13.48 12.33
N ILE A 9 -12.88 -12.74 13.42
CA ILE A 9 -13.37 -11.36 13.39
C ILE A 9 -12.39 -10.45 12.65
N LEU A 10 -11.09 -10.55 12.97
CA LEU A 10 -10.06 -9.77 12.28
C LEU A 10 -9.98 -10.11 10.79
N LEU A 11 -10.12 -11.39 10.43
CA LEU A 11 -10.15 -11.84 9.03
C LEU A 11 -11.32 -11.21 8.28
N VAL A 12 -12.52 -11.25 8.86
CA VAL A 12 -13.72 -10.64 8.26
C VAL A 12 -13.54 -9.12 8.12
N LEU A 13 -13.00 -8.44 9.13
CA LEU A 13 -12.73 -7.00 9.07
C LEU A 13 -11.76 -6.64 7.94
N VAL A 14 -10.67 -7.41 7.76
CA VAL A 14 -9.72 -7.20 6.67
C VAL A 14 -10.40 -7.41 5.31
N LEU A 15 -11.20 -8.46 5.15
CA LEU A 15 -11.93 -8.71 3.91
C LEU A 15 -12.92 -7.58 3.59
N VAL A 16 -13.68 -7.11 4.57
CA VAL A 16 -14.59 -5.98 4.42
C VAL A 16 -13.82 -4.70 4.08
N PHE A 17 -12.70 -4.43 4.74
CA PHE A 17 -11.84 -3.30 4.42
C PHE A 17 -11.35 -3.37 2.97
N VAL A 18 -10.87 -4.52 2.52
CA VAL A 18 -10.42 -4.70 1.13
C VAL A 18 -11.58 -4.47 0.16
N ILE A 19 -12.74 -5.11 0.36
CA ILE A 19 -13.91 -4.98 -0.52
C ILE A 19 -14.39 -3.54 -0.56
N GLN A 20 -14.53 -2.86 0.58
CA GLN A 20 -14.97 -1.46 0.62
C GLN A 20 -13.94 -0.50 -0.01
N ASN A 21 -12.65 -0.82 0.09
CA ASN A 21 -11.57 -0.02 -0.49
C ASN A 21 -11.14 -0.52 -1.89
N THR A 22 -11.94 -1.37 -2.54
CA THR A 22 -11.75 -1.74 -3.96
C THR A 22 -12.10 -0.63 -4.94
N GLN A 23 -12.50 0.56 -4.46
CA GLN A 23 -12.78 1.68 -5.33
C GLN A 23 -11.58 1.93 -6.27
N VAL A 24 -11.84 1.74 -7.56
CA VAL A 24 -10.88 1.98 -8.62
C VAL A 24 -10.69 3.49 -8.73
N VAL A 25 -9.42 3.90 -8.68
CA VAL A 25 -9.01 5.29 -8.92
C VAL A 25 -8.17 5.34 -10.19
N GLU A 26 -8.43 6.36 -11.00
CA GLU A 26 -7.59 6.71 -12.14
C GLU A 26 -6.47 7.63 -11.63
N VAL A 27 -5.23 7.16 -11.75
CA VAL A 27 -4.04 7.98 -11.51
C VAL A 27 -3.57 8.51 -12.84
N ARG A 28 -3.42 9.84 -12.93
CA ARG A 28 -2.80 10.49 -14.09
C ARG A 28 -1.36 10.87 -13.77
N LEU A 29 -0.45 10.24 -14.49
CA LEU A 29 0.95 10.66 -14.57
C LEU A 29 1.11 11.65 -15.73
N LEU A 30 2.33 12.18 -15.93
CA LEU A 30 2.61 13.20 -16.95
C LEU A 30 2.10 12.84 -18.36
N ILE A 31 2.19 11.56 -18.73
CA ILE A 31 1.80 11.08 -20.07
C ILE A 31 0.81 9.91 -19.95
N TRP A 32 0.76 9.22 -18.81
CA TRP A 32 0.09 7.92 -18.67
C TRP A 32 -1.11 8.02 -17.73
N LYS A 33 -2.12 7.17 -17.97
CA LYS A 33 -3.26 7.00 -17.08
C LYS A 33 -3.34 5.54 -16.68
N VAL A 34 -3.48 5.28 -15.39
CA VAL A 34 -3.57 3.93 -14.85
C VAL A 34 -4.74 3.83 -13.89
N SER A 35 -5.63 2.88 -14.12
CA SER A 35 -6.76 2.59 -13.24
C SER A 35 -6.42 1.39 -12.37
N MET A 36 -6.43 1.58 -11.05
CA MET A 36 -6.15 0.53 -10.07
C MET A 36 -6.95 0.77 -8.79
N SER A 37 -7.04 -0.23 -7.89
CA SER A 37 -7.67 0.01 -6.59
C SER A 37 -6.89 1.04 -5.76
N ARG A 38 -7.58 1.84 -4.94
CA ARG A 38 -6.92 2.80 -4.04
C ARG A 38 -5.85 2.16 -3.17
N ALA A 39 -6.11 0.96 -2.67
CA ALA A 39 -5.14 0.22 -1.85
C ALA A 39 -3.84 -0.08 -2.62
N LEU A 40 -3.94 -0.53 -3.87
CA LEU A 40 -2.76 -0.78 -4.72
C LEU A 40 -2.01 0.51 -5.05
N MET A 41 -2.73 1.60 -5.30
CA MET A 41 -2.13 2.91 -5.55
C MET A 41 -1.33 3.40 -4.34
N LEU A 42 -1.90 3.32 -3.14
CA LEU A 42 -1.23 3.76 -1.90
C LEU A 42 0.00 2.89 -1.59
N LEU A 43 -0.15 1.56 -1.68
CA LEU A 43 0.96 0.63 -1.46
C LEU A 43 2.08 0.83 -2.49
N GLY A 44 1.74 0.93 -3.78
CA GLY A 44 2.70 1.16 -4.85
C GLY A 44 3.48 2.47 -4.66
N THR A 45 2.78 3.56 -4.34
CA THR A 45 3.42 4.87 -4.09
C THR A 45 4.37 4.81 -2.90
N PHE A 46 3.96 4.16 -1.81
CA PHE A 46 4.81 3.99 -0.63
C PHE A 46 6.08 3.19 -0.95
N LEU A 47 5.95 2.06 -1.64
CA LEU A 47 7.08 1.22 -2.02
C LEU A 47 8.06 1.96 -2.95
N VAL A 48 7.55 2.70 -3.93
CA VAL A 48 8.39 3.53 -4.83
C VAL A 48 9.17 4.57 -4.04
N GLY A 49 8.52 5.27 -3.09
CA GLY A 49 9.19 6.25 -2.23
C GLY A 49 10.27 5.63 -1.35
N MET A 50 9.99 4.47 -0.74
CA MET A 50 10.95 3.73 0.09
C MET A 50 12.17 3.27 -0.72
N ILE A 51 11.95 2.71 -1.91
CA ILE A 51 13.01 2.32 -2.85
C ILE A 51 13.83 3.55 -3.25
N ALA A 52 13.18 4.64 -3.67
CA ALA A 52 13.86 5.87 -4.05
C ALA A 52 14.72 6.44 -2.91
N GLY A 53 14.20 6.44 -1.67
CA GLY A 53 14.96 6.86 -0.49
C GLY A 53 16.15 5.96 -0.18
N TRP A 54 16.00 4.65 -0.33
CA TRP A 54 17.09 3.69 -0.17
C TRP A 54 18.19 3.89 -1.22
N LEU A 55 17.83 4.07 -2.49
CA LEU A 55 18.79 4.38 -3.56
C LEU A 55 19.45 5.76 -3.39
N ALA A 56 18.71 6.75 -2.86
CA ALA A 56 19.24 8.09 -2.61
C ALA A 56 20.16 8.15 -1.37
N ARG A 57 20.27 7.06 -0.60
CA ARG A 57 21.10 7.00 0.61
C ARG A 57 22.58 7.14 0.25
N ARG A 58 23.12 8.35 0.41
CA ARG A 58 24.57 8.61 0.35
C ARG A 58 25.25 7.94 1.56
N PRO A 59 26.37 7.21 1.39
CA PRO A 59 27.17 6.75 2.52
C PRO A 59 27.68 7.99 3.26
N ARG A 60 27.31 8.11 4.53
CA ARG A 60 27.77 9.19 5.40
C ARG A 60 29.23 8.88 5.74
N HIS A 61 30.16 9.59 5.10
CA HIS A 61 31.57 9.54 5.49
C HIS A 61 31.66 10.23 6.86
N ILE A 62 31.67 9.45 7.92
CA ILE A 62 31.96 9.93 9.27
C ILE A 62 33.47 10.05 9.33
N GLY A 63 33.97 11.27 9.17
CA GLY A 63 35.35 11.65 9.46
C GLY A 63 35.47 12.11 10.90
#